data_AF-A0AAJ3DKG3-F1
#
_entry.id   AF-A0AAJ3DKG3-F1
#
_cell.length_a   1.000
_cell.length_b   1.000
_cell.length_c   1.000
_cell.angle_alpha   90.00
_cell.angle_beta   90.00
_cell.angle_gamma   90.00
#
_symmetry.space_group_name_H-M   'P 1'
#
loop_
_entity.id
_entity.type
_entity.pdbx_description
1 polymer ?
#
loop_
_entity_poly.entity_id
_entity_poly.type
_entity_poly.pdbx_seq_one_letter_code
_entity_poly.pdbx_strand_id
1 'polypeptide(L)'
;MTVQALEVLTEFGSTGRVGLLHRGAPLRELVAVHGVPWAIGRVDRSRRWPHLYAYGDVEIVVCRCRLIASISVQTWRRTLELPDPLRPGQVVTLPARVTHRQLLDALAAAHCQWEPLQPIEGQCGIRTLPQRVEFTFVTDLGPEPLLDGAGSWWHAHDCISPSAAAAAFPDDFPPEQEDA
;
A
#
# COMPACT_ATOMS: atom_id res chain seq x y z
N MET A 1 -8.89 14.14 16.56
CA MET A 1 -8.59 14.65 15.20
C MET A 1 -9.07 13.59 14.22
N THR A 2 -9.85 13.97 13.21
CA THR A 2 -10.38 13.03 12.22
C THR A 2 -9.36 12.89 11.09
N VAL A 3 -8.82 11.69 10.90
CA VAL A 3 -7.86 11.40 9.81
C VAL A 3 -8.57 11.55 8.46
N GLN A 4 -7.91 12.18 7.50
CA GLN A 4 -8.40 12.29 6.12
C GLN A 4 -7.59 11.41 5.15
N ALA A 5 -8.21 10.92 4.08
CA ALA A 5 -7.52 10.11 3.07
C ALA A 5 -6.32 10.87 2.47
N LEU A 6 -6.47 12.17 2.21
CA LEU A 6 -5.39 13.02 1.70
C LEU A 6 -4.18 13.07 2.62
N GLU A 7 -4.39 13.11 3.94
CA GLU A 7 -3.31 13.13 4.94
C GLU A 7 -2.52 11.81 4.88
N VAL A 8 -3.21 10.67 4.86
CA VAL A 8 -2.57 9.35 4.77
C VAL A 8 -1.83 9.17 3.45
N LEU A 9 -2.42 9.59 2.34
CA LEU A 9 -1.79 9.49 1.02
C LEU A 9 -0.56 10.40 0.91
N THR A 10 -0.60 11.57 1.54
CA THR A 10 0.54 12.50 1.59
C THR A 10 1.65 11.95 2.49
N GLU A 11 1.31 11.35 3.64
CA GLU A 11 2.26 10.61 4.47
C GLU A 11 2.90 9.48 3.68
N PHE A 12 2.10 8.70 2.96
CA PHE A 12 2.59 7.60 2.14
C PHE A 12 3.55 8.10 1.06
N GLY A 13 3.18 9.14 0.33
CA GLY A 13 4.05 9.76 -0.67
C GLY A 13 5.39 10.23 -0.08
N SER A 14 5.36 10.86 1.09
CA SER A 14 6.52 11.49 1.70
C SER A 14 7.44 10.51 2.42
N THR A 15 6.88 9.47 3.02
CA THR A 15 7.62 8.56 3.93
C THR A 15 7.73 7.13 3.40
N GLY A 16 6.91 6.75 2.41
CA GLY A 16 6.77 5.37 1.95
C GLY A 16 6.04 4.49 2.96
N ARG A 17 5.32 5.07 3.93
CA ARG A 17 4.60 4.37 4.99
C ARG A 17 3.10 4.67 4.97
N VAL A 18 2.30 3.67 5.31
CA VAL A 18 0.88 3.84 5.67
C VAL A 18 0.76 3.43 7.13
N GLY A 19 0.89 4.40 8.04
CA GLY A 19 1.05 4.11 9.47
C GLY A 19 2.26 3.20 9.75
N LEU A 20 2.00 2.01 10.31
CA LEU A 20 3.05 1.02 10.60
C LEU A 20 3.47 0.19 9.37
N LEU A 21 2.69 0.23 8.29
CA LEU A 21 3.00 -0.51 7.09
C LEU A 21 4.09 0.23 6.31
N HIS A 22 5.26 -0.40 6.18
CA HIS A 22 6.35 0.12 5.35
C HIS A 22 7.14 -1.02 4.72
N ARG A 23 7.81 -0.75 3.61
CA ARG A 23 8.70 -1.73 2.97
C ARG A 23 9.77 -2.19 3.95
N GLY A 24 10.07 -3.48 3.95
CA GLY A 24 10.99 -4.13 4.88
C GLY A 24 10.41 -4.44 6.26
N ALA A 25 9.19 -4.00 6.60
CA ALA A 25 8.55 -4.40 7.85
C ALA A 25 8.25 -5.91 7.84
N PRO A 26 8.46 -6.62 8.96
CA PRO A 26 8.14 -8.04 9.04
C PRO A 26 6.63 -8.25 9.28
N LEU A 27 6.04 -9.18 8.52
CA LEU A 27 4.60 -9.48 8.58
C LEU A 27 4.10 -9.79 10.00
N ARG A 28 4.91 -10.50 10.80
CA ARG A 28 4.57 -10.86 12.18
C ARG A 28 4.31 -9.65 13.08
N GLU A 29 5.05 -8.55 12.89
CA GLU A 29 4.90 -7.34 13.71
C GLU A 29 3.62 -6.62 13.33
N LEU A 30 3.27 -6.62 12.04
CA LEU A 30 1.98 -6.11 11.61
C LEU A 30 0.83 -6.94 12.15
N VAL A 31 0.93 -8.28 12.14
CA VAL A 31 -0.13 -9.14 12.66
C VAL A 31 -0.32 -8.97 14.16
N ALA A 32 0.75 -8.78 14.91
CA ALA A 32 0.68 -8.51 16.35
C ALA A 32 -0.09 -7.22 16.67
N VAL A 33 -0.09 -6.25 15.76
CA VAL A 33 -0.83 -4.99 15.91
C VAL A 33 -2.20 -5.10 15.24
N HIS A 34 -2.25 -5.23 13.92
CA HIS A 34 -3.46 -5.12 13.12
C HIS A 34 -4.27 -6.42 13.03
N GLY A 35 -3.89 -7.48 13.72
CA GLY A 35 -4.49 -8.80 13.55
C GLY A 35 -4.11 -9.42 12.21
N VAL A 36 -4.73 -10.57 11.91
CA VAL A 36 -4.40 -11.31 10.69
C VAL A 36 -4.98 -10.59 9.46
N PRO A 37 -4.18 -10.26 8.43
CA PRO A 37 -4.69 -9.62 7.23
C PRO A 37 -5.49 -10.60 6.38
N TRP A 38 -6.33 -10.04 5.50
CA TRP A 38 -7.01 -10.82 4.47
C TRP A 38 -5.99 -11.36 3.47
N ALA A 39 -5.95 -12.67 3.24
CA ALA A 39 -5.10 -13.28 2.23
C ALA A 39 -5.79 -13.21 0.86
N ILE A 40 -5.28 -12.38 -0.04
CA ILE A 40 -5.82 -12.25 -1.42
C ILE A 40 -5.31 -13.41 -2.28
N GLY A 41 -4.04 -13.78 -2.13
CA GLY A 41 -3.48 -14.95 -2.80
C GLY A 41 -2.04 -14.78 -3.27
N ARG A 42 -1.52 -15.84 -3.89
CA ARG A 42 -0.18 -15.83 -4.48
C ARG A 42 -0.07 -14.88 -5.66
N VAL A 43 1.04 -14.15 -5.70
CA VAL A 43 1.42 -13.36 -6.88
C VAL A 43 1.87 -14.26 -8.04
N ASP A 44 2.46 -15.42 -7.74
CA ASP A 44 2.87 -16.44 -8.71
C ASP A 44 2.17 -17.76 -8.37
N ARG A 45 1.37 -18.30 -9.30
CA ARG A 45 0.61 -19.56 -9.11
C ARG A 45 1.51 -20.75 -8.75
N SER A 46 2.76 -20.76 -9.20
CA SER A 46 3.71 -21.87 -8.99
C SER A 46 4.43 -21.82 -7.64
N ARG A 47 4.35 -20.71 -6.89
CA ARG A 47 5.11 -20.51 -5.65
C ARG A 47 4.22 -19.94 -4.55
N ARG A 48 4.38 -20.43 -3.32
CA ARG A 48 3.68 -19.86 -2.14
C ARG A 48 3.98 -18.36 -1.96
N TRP A 49 5.20 -17.96 -2.30
CA TRP A 49 5.71 -16.60 -2.13
C TRP A 49 6.23 -16.04 -3.46
N PRO A 50 6.11 -14.72 -3.69
CA PRO A 50 5.48 -13.72 -2.82
C PRO A 50 3.95 -13.84 -2.76
N HIS A 51 3.36 -13.34 -1.68
CA HIS A 51 1.94 -13.47 -1.38
C HIS A 51 1.33 -12.08 -1.12
N LEU A 52 0.13 -11.86 -1.64
CA LEU A 52 -0.62 -10.62 -1.52
C LEU A 52 -1.61 -10.72 -0.36
N TYR A 53 -1.56 -9.75 0.53
CA TYR A 53 -2.48 -9.60 1.67
C TYR A 53 -3.10 -8.20 1.66
N ALA A 54 -4.19 -8.01 2.40
CA ALA A 54 -4.81 -6.71 2.57
C ALA A 54 -5.29 -6.43 4.00
N TYR A 55 -5.24 -5.15 4.37
CA TYR A 55 -5.96 -4.57 5.49
C TYR A 55 -6.87 -3.45 4.95
N GLY A 56 -8.15 -3.77 4.75
CA GLY A 56 -9.05 -2.88 4.01
C GLY A 56 -8.57 -2.71 2.57
N ASP A 57 -8.45 -1.46 2.12
CA ASP A 57 -7.96 -1.09 0.78
C ASP A 57 -6.42 -0.90 0.74
N VAL A 58 -5.70 -1.22 1.82
CA VAL A 58 -4.23 -1.26 1.84
C VAL A 58 -3.75 -2.69 1.59
N GLU A 59 -3.15 -2.88 0.42
CA GLU A 59 -2.58 -4.14 -0.04
C GLU A 59 -1.07 -4.20 0.21
N ILE A 60 -0.57 -5.36 0.63
CA ILE A 60 0.85 -5.60 0.82
C ILE A 60 1.29 -6.89 0.13
N VAL A 61 2.38 -6.81 -0.63
CA VAL A 61 3.05 -8.01 -1.13
C VAL A 61 4.14 -8.39 -0.15
N VAL A 62 4.07 -9.61 0.37
CA VAL A 62 5.03 -10.14 1.33
C VAL A 62 5.95 -11.13 0.61
N CYS A 63 7.25 -10.98 0.81
CA CYS A 63 8.27 -11.82 0.21
C CYS A 63 8.43 -13.15 0.96
N ARG A 64 9.18 -14.09 0.37
CA ARG A 64 9.58 -15.35 1.01
C ARG A 64 10.39 -15.16 2.30
N CYS A 65 10.95 -13.99 2.59
CA CYS A 65 11.59 -13.70 3.88
C CYS A 65 10.60 -13.14 4.92
N ARG A 66 9.31 -13.06 4.59
CA ARG A 66 8.21 -12.52 5.42
C ARG A 66 8.32 -11.02 5.68
N LEU A 67 9.11 -10.32 4.87
CA LEU A 67 9.14 -8.85 4.84
C LEU A 67 8.20 -8.32 3.76
N ILE A 68 7.62 -7.14 4.00
CA ILE A 68 6.84 -6.41 3.02
C ILE A 68 7.75 -5.92 1.90
N ALA A 69 7.44 -6.34 0.68
CA ALA A 69 8.17 -5.96 -0.52
C ALA A 69 7.52 -4.78 -1.25
N SER A 70 6.19 -4.67 -1.22
CA SER A 70 5.45 -3.53 -1.78
C SER A 70 4.19 -3.24 -0.98
N ILE A 71 3.70 -2.01 -1.14
CA ILE A 71 2.46 -1.51 -0.54
C ILE A 71 1.69 -0.82 -1.67
N SER A 72 0.40 -1.09 -1.77
CA SER A 72 -0.56 -0.38 -2.61
C SER A 72 -1.77 0.06 -1.80
N VAL A 73 -2.34 1.20 -2.15
CA VAL A 73 -3.58 1.74 -1.60
C VAL A 73 -4.55 1.91 -2.75
N GLN A 74 -5.66 1.19 -2.72
CA GLN A 74 -6.67 1.18 -3.77
C GLN A 74 -7.67 2.32 -3.53
N THR A 75 -7.63 3.39 -4.35
CA THR A 75 -8.45 4.60 -4.12
C THR A 75 -9.56 4.78 -5.15
N TRP A 76 -9.72 3.85 -6.09
CA TRP A 76 -10.73 3.88 -7.15
C TRP A 76 -12.18 3.79 -6.64
N ARG A 77 -12.39 3.34 -5.40
CA ARG A 77 -13.70 3.30 -4.74
C ARG A 77 -14.11 4.68 -4.24
N ARG A 78 -15.38 4.86 -3.89
CA ARG A 78 -15.87 6.14 -3.29
C ARG A 78 -15.37 6.35 -1.86
N THR A 79 -15.04 5.26 -1.20
CA THR A 79 -14.55 5.20 0.18
C THR A 79 -13.25 4.43 0.21
N LEU A 80 -12.41 4.76 1.19
CA LEU A 80 -11.13 4.15 1.44
C LEU A 80 -11.14 3.56 2.85
N GLU A 81 -10.96 2.26 2.95
CA GLU A 81 -10.82 1.53 4.22
C GLU A 81 -9.34 1.39 4.57
N LEU A 82 -8.93 2.03 5.66
CA LEU A 82 -7.54 2.01 6.13
C LEU A 82 -7.43 1.36 7.50
N PRO A 83 -6.31 0.71 7.85
CA PRO A 83 -6.04 0.27 9.21
C PRO A 83 -6.23 1.42 10.20
N ASP A 84 -7.05 1.22 11.23
CA ASP A 84 -7.26 2.23 12.27
C ASP A 84 -6.03 2.28 13.19
N PRO A 85 -5.32 3.42 13.28
CA PRO A 85 -4.13 3.54 14.11
C PRO A 85 -4.45 3.51 15.62
N LEU A 86 -5.69 3.79 16.01
CA LEU A 86 -6.14 3.82 17.40
C LEU A 86 -6.80 2.52 17.84
N ARG A 87 -7.32 1.73 16.88
CA ARG A 87 -8.06 0.49 17.14
C ARG A 87 -7.46 -0.64 16.31
N PRO A 88 -6.43 -1.33 16.86
CA PRO A 88 -5.79 -2.41 16.15
C PRO A 88 -6.79 -3.51 15.77
N GLY A 89 -6.71 -4.01 14.54
CA GLY A 89 -7.67 -4.97 13.97
C GLY A 89 -8.95 -4.36 13.39
N GLN A 90 -9.15 -3.04 13.49
CA GLN A 90 -10.26 -2.35 12.84
C GLN A 90 -9.78 -1.55 11.64
N VAL A 91 -10.71 -1.27 10.73
CA VAL A 91 -10.53 -0.31 9.64
C VAL A 91 -11.36 0.94 9.90
N VAL A 92 -10.87 2.08 9.41
CA VAL A 92 -11.60 3.34 9.32
C VAL A 92 -11.97 3.60 7.87
N THR A 93 -13.23 3.95 7.63
CA THR A 93 -13.74 4.31 6.30
C THR A 93 -13.65 5.83 6.10
N LEU A 94 -12.91 6.25 5.09
CA LEU A 94 -12.71 7.65 4.73
C LEU A 94 -13.27 7.94 3.33
N PRO A 95 -13.71 9.17 3.02
CA PRO A 95 -13.97 9.57 1.65
C PRO A 95 -12.68 9.50 0.80
N ALA A 96 -12.73 8.81 -0.34
CA ALA A 96 -11.54 8.56 -1.18
C ALA A 96 -11.34 9.56 -2.32
N ARG A 97 -12.21 10.56 -2.46
CA ARG A 97 -12.15 11.54 -3.55
C ARG A 97 -11.02 12.54 -3.35
N VAL A 98 -9.83 12.15 -3.81
CA VAL A 98 -8.64 13.00 -3.85
C VAL A 98 -8.35 13.37 -5.30
N THR A 99 -8.26 14.68 -5.56
CA THR A 99 -7.89 15.17 -6.88
C THR A 99 -6.38 15.27 -7.05
N HIS A 100 -5.91 15.29 -8.30
CA HIS A 100 -4.50 15.53 -8.61
C HIS A 100 -3.97 16.82 -7.96
N ARG A 101 -4.71 17.93 -8.06
CA ARG A 101 -4.31 19.20 -7.46
C ARG A 101 -4.22 19.13 -5.93
N GLN A 102 -5.22 18.53 -5.28
CA GLN A 102 -5.22 18.37 -3.82
C GLN A 102 -3.99 17.61 -3.34
N LEU A 103 -3.61 16.53 -4.03
CA LEU A 103 -2.42 15.77 -3.66
C LEU A 103 -1.14 16.58 -3.89
N LEU A 104 -1.01 17.27 -5.03
CA LEU A 104 0.18 18.08 -5.31
C LEU A 104 0.37 19.21 -4.29
N ASP A 105 -0.73 19.89 -3.94
CA ASP A 105 -0.70 20.96 -2.93
C ASP A 105 -0.27 20.40 -1.56
N ALA A 106 -0.78 19.23 -1.18
CA ALA A 106 -0.43 18.57 0.08
C ALA A 106 1.03 18.07 0.10
N LEU A 107 1.51 17.47 -0.99
CA LEU A 107 2.91 17.05 -1.13
C LEU A 107 3.86 18.26 -1.08
N ALA A 108 3.50 19.38 -1.73
CA ALA A 108 4.27 20.61 -1.67
C ALA A 108 4.33 21.17 -0.24
N ALA A 109 3.21 21.17 0.48
CA ALA A 109 3.15 21.58 1.89
C ALA A 109 3.98 20.67 2.80
N ALA A 110 4.10 19.38 2.46
CA ALA A 110 4.96 18.42 3.16
C ALA A 110 6.44 18.47 2.72
N HIS A 111 6.82 19.39 1.83
CA HIS A 111 8.15 19.46 1.20
C HIS A 111 8.57 18.15 0.51
N CYS A 112 7.60 17.36 0.05
CA CYS A 112 7.83 16.13 -0.68
C CYS A 112 8.13 16.43 -2.14
N GLN A 113 9.32 16.03 -2.59
CA GLN A 113 9.72 16.13 -3.99
C GLN A 113 9.03 15.05 -4.82
N TRP A 114 8.70 15.37 -6.06
CA TRP A 114 8.10 14.43 -7.00
C TRP A 114 8.48 14.73 -8.45
N GLU A 115 8.35 13.73 -9.30
CA GLU A 115 8.52 13.81 -10.76
C GLU A 115 7.24 13.31 -11.45
N PRO A 116 6.87 13.84 -12.62
CA PRO A 116 5.76 13.29 -13.40
C PRO A 116 6.13 11.92 -13.98
N LEU A 117 5.16 11.01 -14.03
CA LEU A 117 5.25 9.78 -14.79
C LEU A 117 4.87 10.02 -16.26
N GLN A 118 5.31 9.12 -17.14
CA GLN A 118 4.91 9.15 -18.54
C GLN A 118 3.38 9.00 -18.64
N PRO A 119 2.65 9.98 -19.20
CA PRO A 119 1.21 9.86 -19.36
C PRO A 119 0.86 8.72 -20.31
N ILE A 120 -0.25 8.05 -20.03
CA ILE A 120 -0.88 7.08 -20.94
C ILE A 120 -2.32 7.53 -21.20
N GLU A 121 -2.95 7.03 -22.26
CA GLU A 121 -4.34 7.40 -22.55
C GLU A 121 -5.25 7.09 -21.36
N GLY A 122 -6.06 8.07 -20.95
CA GLY A 122 -6.98 7.97 -19.82
C GLY A 122 -6.35 8.12 -18.43
N GLN A 123 -5.02 8.28 -18.32
CA GLN A 123 -4.34 8.37 -17.03
C GLN A 123 -3.12 9.30 -17.01
N CYS A 124 -2.88 9.91 -15.85
CA CYS A 124 -1.61 10.57 -15.55
C CYS A 124 -1.08 10.10 -14.19
N GLY A 125 0.17 10.42 -13.87
CA GLY A 125 0.72 10.05 -12.59
C GLY A 125 1.95 10.84 -12.20
N ILE A 126 2.32 10.69 -10.93
CA ILE A 126 3.55 11.24 -10.36
C ILE A 126 4.28 10.17 -9.55
N ARG A 127 5.56 10.36 -9.32
CA ARG A 127 6.39 9.54 -8.43
C ARG A 127 7.07 10.44 -7.41
N THR A 128 6.94 10.13 -6.14
CA THR A 128 7.63 10.87 -5.07
C THR A 128 9.09 10.46 -4.93
N LEU A 129 9.91 11.36 -4.39
CA LEU A 129 11.33 11.15 -4.13
C LEU A 129 11.62 11.38 -2.63
N PRO A 130 12.53 10.59 -2.02
CA PRO A 130 13.23 9.43 -2.60
C PRO A 130 12.41 8.14 -2.53
N GLN A 131 11.19 8.18 -1.96
CA GLN A 131 10.45 6.98 -1.60
C GLN A 131 9.93 6.19 -2.81
N ARG A 132 9.80 6.83 -3.97
CA ARG A 132 9.30 6.24 -5.21
C ARG A 132 7.90 5.66 -5.05
N VAL A 133 7.03 6.37 -4.32
CA VAL A 133 5.60 6.08 -4.32
C VAL A 133 5.00 6.71 -5.56
N GLU A 134 4.32 5.89 -6.35
CA GLU A 134 3.62 6.30 -7.55
C GLU A 134 2.15 6.54 -7.23
N PHE A 135 1.63 7.66 -7.71
CA PHE A 135 0.23 8.01 -7.65
C PHE A 135 -0.31 8.05 -9.07
N THR A 136 -1.35 7.26 -9.33
CA THR A 136 -2.00 7.17 -10.63
C THR A 136 -3.37 7.82 -10.55
N PHE A 137 -3.69 8.64 -11.53
CA PHE A 137 -4.95 9.37 -11.63
C PHE A 137 -5.64 9.03 -12.94
N VAL A 138 -6.96 8.85 -12.89
CA VAL A 138 -7.81 8.72 -14.07
C VAL A 138 -8.28 10.08 -14.56
N THR A 139 -8.15 10.33 -15.86
CA THR A 139 -8.50 11.61 -16.49
C THR A 139 -9.89 11.63 -17.10
N ASP A 140 -10.52 10.47 -17.26
CA ASP A 140 -11.75 10.33 -18.05
C ASP A 140 -13.04 10.54 -17.24
N LEU A 141 -12.92 10.69 -15.91
CA LEU A 141 -14.05 10.82 -15.00
C LEU A 141 -14.53 12.27 -14.79
N GLY A 142 -13.83 13.25 -15.35
CA GLY A 142 -14.20 14.65 -15.20
C GLY A 142 -13.06 15.62 -15.56
N PRO A 143 -13.28 16.94 -15.37
CA PRO A 143 -12.30 17.96 -15.73
C PRO A 143 -11.05 17.95 -14.82
N GLU A 144 -11.15 17.35 -13.63
CA GLU A 144 -10.04 17.23 -12.69
C GLU A 144 -9.71 15.75 -12.49
N PRO A 145 -8.45 15.31 -12.72
CA PRO A 145 -8.07 13.91 -12.54
C PRO A 145 -8.25 13.45 -11.10
N LEU A 146 -8.77 12.24 -10.94
CA LEU A 146 -9.05 11.63 -9.63
C LEU A 146 -8.07 10.50 -9.35
N LEU A 147 -7.63 10.40 -8.10
CA LEU A 147 -6.68 9.37 -7.69
C LEU A 147 -7.34 7.99 -7.78
N ASP A 148 -6.71 7.09 -8.54
CA ASP A 148 -7.16 5.72 -8.78
C ASP A 148 -6.40 4.71 -7.89
N GLY A 149 -5.11 4.98 -7.67
CA GLY A 149 -4.32 4.21 -6.72
C GLY A 149 -2.99 4.89 -6.39
N ALA A 150 -2.41 4.45 -5.28
CA ALA A 150 -1.06 4.80 -4.87
C ALA A 150 -0.26 3.53 -4.58
N GLY A 151 1.00 3.45 -4.98
CA GLY A 151 1.79 2.24 -4.76
C GLY A 151 3.29 2.50 -4.71
N SER A 152 3.97 1.80 -3.82
CA SER A 152 5.42 1.69 -3.85
C SER A 152 5.79 0.38 -4.54
N TRP A 153 6.43 0.45 -5.70
CA TRP A 153 6.88 -0.75 -6.40
C TRP A 153 7.99 -1.49 -5.64
N TRP A 154 8.12 -2.77 -5.97
CA TRP A 154 8.93 -3.80 -5.30
C TRP A 154 10.28 -3.30 -4.75
N HIS A 155 10.48 -3.48 -3.45
CA HIS A 155 11.78 -3.27 -2.80
C HIS A 155 12.69 -4.46 -3.07
N ALA A 156 13.71 -4.26 -3.91
CA ALA A 156 14.84 -5.18 -3.95
C ALA A 156 15.51 -5.21 -2.57
N HIS A 157 15.54 -6.37 -1.94
CA HIS A 157 16.20 -6.56 -0.65
C HIS A 157 16.97 -7.88 -0.69
N ASP A 158 18.04 -7.95 0.11
CA ASP A 158 18.84 -9.16 0.24
C ASP A 158 18.03 -10.20 1.00
N CYS A 159 17.36 -11.04 0.22
CA CYS A 159 16.44 -12.02 0.74
C CYS A 159 17.25 -13.14 1.40
N ILE A 160 17.04 -13.36 2.70
CA ILE A 160 17.61 -14.52 3.39
C ILE A 160 17.14 -15.83 2.76
N SER A 161 17.88 -16.91 2.99
CA SER A 161 17.53 -18.21 2.42
C SER A 161 16.14 -18.67 2.91
N PRO A 162 15.40 -19.45 2.12
CA PRO A 162 14.09 -19.97 2.55
C PRO A 162 14.14 -20.75 3.88
N SER A 163 15.23 -21.49 4.14
CA SER A 163 15.41 -22.22 5.40
C SER A 163 15.65 -21.29 6.58
N ALA A 164 16.46 -20.24 6.39
CA ALA A 164 16.66 -19.21 7.42
C ALA A 164 15.37 -18.45 7.69
N ALA A 165 14.59 -18.16 6.65
CA ALA A 165 13.27 -17.54 6.80
C ALA A 165 12.31 -18.45 7.57
N ALA A 166 12.24 -19.75 7.26
CA ALA A 166 11.37 -20.68 7.98
C ALA A 166 11.76 -20.85 9.45
N ALA A 167 13.05 -20.83 9.77
CA ALA A 167 13.55 -20.89 11.14
C ALA A 167 13.28 -19.59 11.94
N ALA A 168 13.40 -18.43 11.29
CA ALA A 168 13.21 -17.12 11.92
C ALA A 168 11.73 -16.67 11.95
N PHE A 169 10.94 -17.14 11.00
CA PHE A 169 9.55 -16.76 10.72
C PHE A 169 8.77 -18.03 10.34
N PRO A 170 8.30 -18.82 11.32
CA PRO A 170 7.48 -19.99 11.04
C PRO A 170 6.23 -19.58 10.24
N ASP A 171 5.81 -20.47 9.34
CA ASP A 171 4.86 -20.17 8.27
C ASP A 171 3.41 -20.35 8.73
N ASP A 172 3.06 -19.61 9.79
CA ASP A 172 1.85 -19.79 10.60
C ASP A 172 0.71 -18.86 10.15
N PHE A 173 0.89 -18.20 9.00
CA PHE A 173 -0.06 -17.27 8.42
C PHE A 173 -1.15 -18.03 7.64
N PRO A 174 -2.38 -17.48 7.58
CA PRO A 174 -3.53 -18.21 7.06
C PRO A 174 -3.29 -18.71 5.63
N PRO A 175 -3.80 -19.91 5.30
CA PRO A 175 -3.87 -20.36 3.92
C PRO A 175 -4.75 -19.42 3.09
N GLU A 176 -4.61 -19.48 1.77
CA GLU A 176 -5.60 -18.91 0.85
C GLU A 176 -6.99 -19.40 1.27
N GLN A 177 -7.96 -18.50 1.40
CA GLN A 177 -9.34 -18.94 1.54
C GLN A 177 -9.82 -19.39 0.16
N GLU A 178 -10.36 -20.61 0.07
CA GLU A 178 -11.02 -21.09 -1.13
C GLU A 178 -12.18 -20.15 -1.45
N ASP A 179 -12.30 -19.76 -2.73
CA ASP A 179 -13.40 -18.90 -3.21
C ASP A 179 -14.74 -19.49 -2.72
N ALA A 180 -15.46 -18.73 -1.90
CA ALA A 180 -16.80 -19.08 -1.42
C ALA A 180 -17.87 -18.87 -2.52
#